data_AF-A0A6F7WFB7-F1
#
_entry.id   AF-A0A6F7WFB7-F1
#
_cell.length_a   1.000
_cell.length_b   1.000
_cell.length_c   1.000
_cell.angle_alpha   90.00
_cell.angle_beta   90.00
_cell.angle_gamma   90.00
#
_symmetry.space_group_name_H-M   'P 1'
#
loop_
_entity.id
_entity.type
_entity.pdbx_description
1 polymer ?
#
loop_
_entity_poly.entity_id
_entity_poly.type
_entity_poly.pdbx_seq_one_letter_code
_entity_poly.pdbx_strand_id
1 'polypeptide(L)'
;MARRLRGTTPGVEVVRTADDEGARQSVDHLVAVIGFDDSHLARLAHVNLTTVGHDIPRIAELAVGRAIARLEGERTPTGEAVVAPHLVIRGTTSGPA
;
A
#
# COMPACT_ATOMS: atom_id res chain seq x y z
N MET A 1 1.04 2.29 -20.04
CA MET A 1 1.12 3.77 -20.17
C MET A 1 0.99 4.42 -18.81
N ALA A 2 2.00 5.14 -18.35
CA ALA A 2 1.94 5.87 -17.09
C ALA A 2 1.27 7.25 -17.31
N ARG A 3 0.17 7.53 -16.61
CA ARG A 3 -0.51 8.82 -16.69
C ARG A 3 -0.27 9.61 -15.41
N ARG A 4 0.43 10.75 -15.54
CA ARG A 4 0.64 11.72 -14.46
C ARG A 4 -0.68 12.39 -14.11
N LEU A 5 -1.15 12.18 -12.88
CA LEU A 5 -2.27 12.94 -12.32
C LEU A 5 -1.67 14.16 -11.63
N ARG A 6 -2.15 15.37 -11.95
CA ARG A 6 -1.70 16.59 -11.26
C ARG A 6 -2.18 16.52 -9.80
N GLY A 7 -1.26 16.20 -8.88
CA GLY A 7 -1.47 16.27 -7.44
C GLY A 7 -1.32 17.71 -6.94
N THR A 8 -2.13 18.07 -5.94
CA THR A 8 -2.27 19.42 -5.34
C THR A 8 -1.18 19.78 -4.32
N THR A 9 -0.22 18.89 -4.05
CA THR A 9 0.88 19.11 -3.08
C THR A 9 2.21 19.25 -3.81
N PRO A 10 2.94 20.37 -3.65
CA PRO A 10 4.25 20.54 -4.28
C PRO A 10 5.20 19.40 -3.91
N GLY A 11 5.89 18.83 -4.91
CA GLY A 11 6.89 17.78 -4.71
C GLY A 11 6.36 16.35 -4.56
N VAL A 12 5.04 16.13 -4.58
CA VAL A 12 4.44 14.79 -4.55
C VAL A 12 3.71 14.52 -5.85
N GLU A 13 4.06 13.42 -6.52
CA GLU A 13 3.42 12.96 -7.75
C GLU A 13 2.70 11.63 -7.52
N VAL A 14 1.47 11.52 -8.02
CA VAL A 14 0.77 10.24 -8.11
C VAL A 14 1.00 9.66 -9.51
N VAL A 15 1.72 8.55 -9.54
CA VAL A 15 1.97 7.78 -10.77
C VAL A 15 1.08 6.55 -10.78
N ARG A 16 0.38 6.32 -11.89
CA ARG A 16 -0.36 5.09 -12.14
C ARG A 16 0.30 4.33 -13.26
N THR A 17 0.51 3.04 -13.04
CA THR A 17 1.10 2.13 -14.01
C THR A 17 0.05 1.09 -14.39
N ALA A 18 0.12 0.59 -15.62
CA ALA A 18 -0.83 -0.41 -16.11
C ALA A 18 -0.36 -1.84 -15.81
N ASP A 19 0.95 -1.99 -15.61
CA ASP A 19 1.68 -3.25 -15.54
C ASP A 19 2.99 -3.08 -14.76
N ASP A 20 3.68 -4.20 -14.60
CA ASP A 20 4.94 -4.33 -13.85
C ASP A 20 6.08 -3.54 -14.51
N GLU A 21 6.09 -3.47 -15.85
CA GLU A 21 7.08 -2.70 -16.59
C GLU A 21 6.93 -1.19 -16.31
N GLY A 22 5.70 -0.68 -16.29
CA GLY A 22 5.44 0.70 -15.88
C GLY A 22 5.81 0.95 -14.42
N ALA A 23 5.59 -0.02 -13.52
CA ALA A 23 5.99 0.07 -12.11
C ALA A 23 7.52 0.16 -11.98
N ARG A 24 8.25 -0.69 -12.70
CA ARG A 24 9.71 -0.68 -12.75
C ARG A 24 10.26 0.64 -13.29
N GLN A 25 9.72 1.14 -14.41
CA GLN A 25 10.12 2.44 -14.95
C GLN A 25 9.90 3.58 -13.96
N SER A 26 8.82 3.54 -13.18
CA SER A 26 8.55 4.55 -12.15
C SER A 26 9.60 4.50 -11.04
N VAL A 27 10.01 3.30 -10.62
CA VAL A 27 11.07 3.10 -9.62
C VAL A 27 12.42 3.61 -10.14
N ASP A 28 12.77 3.33 -11.39
CA ASP A 28 14.07 3.68 -11.97
C ASP A 28 14.25 5.19 -12.24
N HIS A 29 13.15 5.93 -12.45
CA HIS A 29 13.21 7.32 -12.92
C HIS A 29 12.78 8.38 -11.90
N LEU A 30 12.23 7.98 -10.76
CA LEU A 30 11.81 8.92 -9.71
C LEU A 30 12.83 8.97 -8.58
N VAL A 31 12.98 10.15 -7.98
CA VAL A 31 13.95 10.40 -6.89
C VAL A 31 13.68 9.55 -5.66
N ALA A 32 12.40 9.32 -5.35
CA ALA A 32 11.94 8.40 -4.33
C ALA A 32 10.55 7.89 -4.68
N VAL A 33 10.26 6.63 -4.37
CA VAL A 33 8.95 6.00 -4.62
C VAL A 33 8.50 5.24 -3.38
N ILE A 34 7.26 5.49 -2.98
CA ILE A 34 6.55 4.71 -1.95
C ILE A 34 5.34 4.06 -2.61
N GLY A 35 5.24 2.74 -2.48
CA GLY A 35 4.09 1.94 -2.89
C GLY A 35 3.06 1.75 -1.78
N PHE A 36 2.03 0.97 -2.09
CA PHE A 36 0.98 0.57 -1.15
C PHE A 36 0.80 -0.96 -1.19
N ASP A 37 0.14 -1.52 -0.17
CA ASP A 37 -0.22 -2.94 0.02
C ASP A 37 0.88 -3.95 0.38
N ASP A 38 2.17 -3.59 0.33
CA ASP A 38 3.28 -4.55 0.43
C ASP A 38 3.04 -5.85 -0.38
N SER A 39 2.69 -5.70 -1.65
CA SER A 39 2.41 -6.85 -2.52
C SER A 39 3.66 -7.70 -2.77
N HIS A 40 3.48 -8.90 -3.33
CA HIS A 40 4.61 -9.75 -3.72
C HIS A 40 5.58 -9.04 -4.68
N LEU A 41 5.03 -8.24 -5.61
CA LEU A 41 5.82 -7.45 -6.55
C LEU A 41 6.71 -6.43 -5.83
N ALA A 42 6.20 -5.77 -4.78
CA ALA A 42 6.97 -4.81 -3.99
C ALA A 42 8.22 -5.43 -3.34
N ARG A 43 8.21 -6.75 -3.12
CA ARG A 43 9.31 -7.53 -2.52
C ARG A 43 10.29 -8.11 -3.52
N LEU A 44 10.03 -8.04 -4.83
CA LEU A 44 10.96 -8.55 -5.84
C LEU A 44 12.29 -7.79 -5.72
N ALA A 45 13.41 -8.51 -5.76
CA ALA A 45 14.74 -7.94 -5.50
C ALA A 45 15.09 -6.76 -6.42
N HIS A 46 14.62 -6.79 -7.68
CA HIS A 46 14.84 -5.72 -8.65
C HIS A 46 13.84 -4.55 -8.53
N VAL A 47 12.77 -4.71 -7.76
CA VAL A 47 11.78 -3.65 -7.46
C VAL A 47 12.10 -3.00 -6.11
N ASN A 48 12.27 -3.82 -5.07
CA ASN A 48 12.71 -3.43 -3.72
C ASN A 48 11.98 -2.17 -3.18
N LEU A 49 10.66 -2.13 -3.37
CA LEU A 49 9.83 -0.94 -3.20
C LEU A 49 9.47 -0.71 -1.74
N THR A 50 9.83 0.48 -1.23
CA THR A 50 9.33 0.99 0.05
C THR A 50 7.82 1.11 -0.04
N THR A 51 7.07 0.67 0.96
CA THR A 51 5.61 0.57 0.83
C THR A 51 4.90 0.71 2.16
N VAL A 52 3.69 1.24 2.12
CA VAL A 52 2.76 1.20 3.24
C VAL A 52 2.04 -0.14 3.21
N GLY A 53 2.34 -1.00 4.17
CA GLY A 53 1.73 -2.32 4.36
C GLY A 53 0.56 -2.31 5.34
N HIS A 54 -0.28 -3.33 5.21
CA HIS A 54 -1.44 -3.56 6.07
C HIS A 54 -1.29 -4.86 6.86
N ASP A 55 -1.79 -4.90 8.10
CA ASP A 55 -1.97 -6.15 8.83
C ASP A 55 -3.23 -6.87 8.31
N ILE A 56 -3.06 -7.54 7.16
CA ILE A 56 -4.14 -8.27 6.49
C ILE A 56 -4.75 -9.35 7.39
N PRO A 57 -3.97 -10.17 8.14
CA PRO A 57 -4.55 -11.10 9.10
C PRO A 57 -5.46 -10.42 10.12
N ARG A 58 -5.04 -9.30 10.72
CA ARG A 58 -5.86 -8.59 11.71
C ARG A 58 -7.13 -7.99 11.10
N ILE A 59 -7.02 -7.42 9.90
CA ILE A 59 -8.18 -6.89 9.18
C ILE A 59 -9.18 -8.01 8.88
N ALA A 60 -8.70 -9.17 8.42
CA ALA A 60 -9.54 -10.32 8.13
C ALA A 60 -10.24 -10.85 9.39
N GLU A 61 -9.50 -11.00 10.49
CA GLU A 61 -10.05 -11.42 11.79
C GLU A 61 -11.18 -10.48 12.24
N LEU A 62 -10.97 -9.17 12.19
CA LEU A 62 -11.98 -8.17 12.56
C LEU A 62 -13.19 -8.21 11.64
N ALA A 63 -12.99 -8.32 10.34
CA ALA A 63 -14.08 -8.34 9.35
C ALA A 63 -14.94 -9.59 9.49
N VAL A 64 -14.30 -10.76 9.52
CA VAL A 64 -14.98 -12.06 9.63
C VAL A 64 -15.63 -12.21 11.00
N GLY A 65 -14.94 -11.86 12.09
CA GLY A 65 -15.49 -11.91 13.44
C GLY A 65 -16.75 -11.05 13.58
N ARG A 66 -16.76 -9.84 12.98
CA ARG A 66 -17.96 -8.99 12.93
C ARG A 66 -19.08 -9.57 12.07
N ALA A 67 -18.76 -10.27 10.99
CA ALA A 67 -19.77 -10.93 10.17
C ALA A 67 -20.45 -12.07 10.94
N ILE A 68 -19.67 -12.90 11.64
CA ILE A 68 -20.17 -13.98 12.48
C ILE A 68 -21.02 -13.45 13.64
N ALA A 69 -20.53 -12.47 14.40
CA ALA A 69 -21.28 -11.87 15.51
C ALA A 69 -22.66 -11.34 15.07
N ARG A 70 -22.76 -10.76 13.86
CA ARG A 70 -24.04 -10.33 13.28
C ARG A 70 -24.97 -11.49 12.93
N LEU A 71 -24.43 -12.58 12.40
CA LEU A 71 -25.21 -13.79 12.08
C LEU A 71 -25.79 -14.44 13.34
N GLU A 72 -25.01 -14.45 14.43
CA GLU A 72 -25.43 -15.00 15.73
C GLU A 72 -26.33 -14.05 16.54
N GLY A 73 -26.64 -12.87 16.01
CA GLY A 73 -27.48 -11.87 16.70
C GLY A 73 -26.79 -11.18 17.89
N GLU A 74 -25.46 -11.26 17.97
CA GLU A 74 -24.69 -10.59 19.01
C GLU A 74 -24.65 -9.08 18.77
N ARG A 75 -24.61 -8.32 19.88
CA ARG A 75 -24.38 -6.88 19.81
C ARG A 75 -22.94 -6.61 19.38
N THR A 76 -22.75 -6.29 18.11
CA THR A 76 -21.46 -5.86 17.57
C THR A 76 -21.23 -4.37 17.88
N PRO A 77 -20.01 -3.93 18.27
CA PRO A 77 -19.72 -2.51 18.41
C PRO A 77 -20.09 -1.73 17.14
N THR A 78 -20.82 -0.63 17.31
CA THR A 78 -21.10 0.31 16.23
C THR A 78 -19.88 1.20 16.01
N GLY A 79 -19.46 1.36 14.75
CA GLY A 79 -18.33 2.23 14.38
C GLY A 79 -17.18 1.51 13.67
N GLU A 80 -16.17 2.29 13.32
CA GLU A 80 -15.00 1.84 12.56
C GLU A 80 -13.99 1.14 13.48
N ALA A 81 -13.38 0.04 13.02
CA ALA A 81 -12.12 -0.42 13.59
C ALA A 81 -11.00 0.02 12.66
N VAL A 82 -10.12 0.86 13.17
CA VAL A 82 -8.93 1.31 12.43
C VAL A 82 -7.77 0.39 12.80
N VAL A 83 -7.26 -0.33 11.80
CA VAL A 83 -6.00 -1.06 11.90
C VAL A 83 -4.91 -0.16 11.33
N ALA A 84 -3.94 0.21 12.16
CA ALA A 84 -2.88 1.11 11.75
C ALA A 84 -2.03 0.45 10.65
N PRO A 85 -1.80 1.12 9.51
CA PRO A 85 -0.84 0.65 8.52
C PRO A 85 0.59 0.79 9.08
N HIS A 86 1.54 0.11 8.45
CA HIS A 86 2.95 0.19 8.79
C HIS A 86 3.81 0.49 7.56
N LEU A 87 4.86 1.27 7.74
CA LEU A 87 5.81 1.55 6.66
C LEU A 87 6.88 0.45 6.62
N VAL A 88 7.04 -0.18 5.47
CA VAL A 88 8.13 -1.12 5.19
C VAL A 88 9.18 -0.40 4.36
N ILE A 89 10.30 -0.07 4.98
CA ILE A 89 11.42 0.66 4.35
C ILE A 89 12.24 -0.30 3.50
N ARG A 90 12.49 0.09 2.24
CA ARG A 90 13.32 -0.64 1.26
C ARG A 90 14.13 0.34 0.40
N GLY A 91 14.65 -0.12 -0.73
CA GLY A 91 15.62 0.60 -1.57
C GLY A 91 15.11 1.88 -2.24
N THR A 92 13.80 2.01 -2.48
CA THR A 92 13.25 3.13 -3.27
C THR A 92 13.06 4.45 -2.53
N THR A 93 13.39 4.50 -1.23
CA THR A 93 13.38 5.74 -0.43
C THR A 93 14.70 6.02 0.28
N SER A 94 15.65 5.10 0.19
CA SER A 94 17.06 5.41 0.39
C SER A 94 17.42 6.44 -0.69
N GLY A 95 17.75 7.68 -0.33
CA GLY A 95 18.20 8.66 -1.30
C GLY A 95 19.38 8.14 -2.14
N PRO A 96 19.78 8.86 -3.21
CA PRO A 96 20.98 8.47 -3.94
C PRO A 96 22.16 8.34 -2.97
N ALA A 97 23.00 7.31 -3.20
CA ALA A 97 24.29 7.19 -2.53
C ALA A 97 25.17 8.41 -2.84
#